data_AF-A0A5J5A9R2-F1
#
_entry.id   AF-A0A5J5A9R2-F1
#
_cell.length_a   1.000
_cell.length_b   1.000
_cell.length_c   1.000
_cell.angle_alpha   90.00
_cell.angle_beta   90.00
_cell.angle_gamma   90.00
#
_symmetry.space_group_name_H-M   'P 1'
#
loop_
_entity.id
_entity.type
_entity.pdbx_description
1 polymer ?
#
loop_
_entity_poly.entity_id
_entity_poly.type
_entity_poly.pdbx_seq_one_letter_code
_entity_poly.pdbx_strand_id
1 'polypeptide(L)'
;MPETNMCNVLKEPRSVVRKFQARPQHEGLRAIVRRSIGRFELKYFDPFLALDEFSVSAPAGFPDHPHRGFETVTYMLQGAVTH
;
A
#
# COMPACT_ATOMS: atom_id res chain seq x y z
N MET A 1 -8.48 24.30 -34.75
CA MET A 1 -7.92 24.37 -33.38
C MET A 1 -8.62 23.30 -32.56
N PRO A 2 -7.94 22.27 -32.05
CA PRO A 2 -8.62 21.28 -31.21
C PRO A 2 -8.87 21.89 -29.83
N GLU A 3 -10.10 21.77 -29.34
CA GLU A 3 -10.51 22.22 -28.02
C GLU A 3 -9.80 21.39 -26.95
N THR A 4 -9.01 22.07 -26.12
CA THR A 4 -8.39 21.48 -24.93
C THR A 4 -9.50 21.01 -24.00
N ASN A 5 -9.67 19.70 -23.91
CA ASN A 5 -10.57 19.05 -22.96
C ASN A 5 -10.08 19.38 -21.54
N MET A 6 -10.60 20.44 -20.94
CA MET A 6 -10.21 20.89 -19.61
C MET A 6 -10.56 19.80 -18.60
N CYS A 7 -9.52 19.28 -17.95
CA CYS A 7 -9.64 18.36 -16.83
C CYS A 7 -10.60 18.97 -15.79
N ASN A 8 -11.65 18.23 -15.43
CA ASN A 8 -12.57 18.61 -14.35
C ASN A 8 -11.79 18.67 -13.04
N VAL A 9 -11.22 19.84 -12.74
CA VAL A 9 -10.64 20.13 -11.43
C VAL A 9 -11.79 20.04 -10.43
N LEU A 10 -11.70 19.09 -9.49
CA LEU A 10 -12.68 18.90 -8.44
C LEU A 10 -12.86 20.23 -7.69
N LYS A 11 -14.03 20.86 -7.84
CA LYS A 11 -14.32 22.19 -7.26
C LYS A 11 -14.41 22.17 -5.74
N GLU A 12 -14.66 21.00 -5.15
CA GLU A 12 -14.72 20.80 -3.70
C GLU A 12 -13.85 19.61 -3.29
N PRO A 13 -12.98 19.75 -2.26
CA PRO A 13 -12.15 18.66 -1.78
C PRO A 13 -12.99 17.62 -1.04
N ARG A 14 -12.67 16.33 -1.22
CA ARG A 14 -13.31 15.26 -0.43
C ARG A 14 -12.90 15.38 1.03
N SER A 15 -13.88 15.34 1.94
CA SER A 15 -13.60 15.31 3.39
C SER A 15 -13.04 13.95 3.82
N VAL A 16 -12.12 13.96 4.79
CA VAL A 16 -11.60 12.72 5.39
C VAL A 16 -12.64 12.12 6.32
N VAL A 17 -13.18 10.96 5.96
CA VAL A 17 -14.24 10.27 6.72
C VAL A 17 -13.69 9.48 7.91
N ARG A 18 -12.46 8.96 7.80
CA ARG A 18 -11.82 8.17 8.86
C ARG A 18 -10.32 8.39 8.87
N LYS A 19 -9.74 8.44 10.09
CA LYS A 19 -8.29 8.44 10.32
C LYS A 19 -7.98 7.36 11.35
N PHE A 20 -6.96 6.56 11.09
CA PHE A 20 -6.43 5.60 12.03
C PHE A 20 -4.95 5.41 11.76
N GLN A 21 -4.23 4.97 12.78
CA GLN A 21 -2.79 4.75 12.68
C GLN A 21 -2.51 3.33 12.17
N ALA A 22 -1.67 3.21 11.15
CA ALA A 22 -1.12 1.94 10.71
C ALA A 22 -0.27 1.32 11.82
N ARG A 23 -0.45 0.03 12.08
CA ARG A 23 0.22 -0.66 13.20
C ARG A 23 1.22 -1.70 12.70
N PRO A 24 2.30 -1.95 13.47
CA PRO A 24 3.30 -2.95 13.12
C PRO A 24 2.72 -4.37 13.08
N GLN A 25 3.28 -5.21 12.21
CA GLN A 25 2.97 -6.63 12.05
C GLN A 25 4.21 -7.37 11.55
N HIS A 26 4.44 -8.59 12.05
CA HIS A 26 5.47 -9.47 11.54
C HIS A 26 5.04 -10.11 10.22
N GLU A 27 5.94 -10.12 9.24
CA GLU A 27 5.75 -10.75 7.93
C GLU A 27 7.06 -11.41 7.48
N GLY A 28 6.94 -12.37 6.56
CA GLY A 28 8.09 -13.04 5.93
C GLY A 28 9.13 -13.56 6.94
N LEU A 29 10.40 -13.35 6.61
CA LEU A 29 11.53 -13.66 7.48
C LEU A 29 11.94 -12.41 8.25
N ARG A 30 11.52 -12.30 9.51
CA ARG A 30 11.90 -11.23 10.45
C ARG A 30 11.63 -9.80 9.94
N ALA A 31 10.76 -9.63 8.94
CA ALA A 31 10.34 -8.32 8.49
C ALA A 31 9.22 -7.80 9.39
N ILE A 32 9.23 -6.49 9.64
CA ILE A 32 8.13 -5.79 10.31
C ILE A 32 7.57 -4.78 9.31
N VAL A 33 6.28 -4.89 9.03
CA VAL A 33 5.54 -3.97 8.18
C VAL A 33 4.58 -3.15 9.02
N ARG A 34 4.27 -1.92 8.58
CA ARG A 34 3.19 -1.10 9.16
C ARG A 34 1.98 -1.19 8.23
N ARG A 35 0.99 -2.00 8.62
CA ARG A 35 -0.21 -2.24 7.79
C ARG A 35 -1.31 -1.22 8.07
N SER A 36 -1.92 -0.71 7.01
CA SER A 36 -3.10 0.18 7.06
C SER A 36 -4.37 -0.54 6.59
N ILE A 37 -4.54 -0.73 5.27
CA ILE A 37 -5.63 -1.49 4.65
C ILE A 37 -5.44 -2.99 4.97
N GLY A 38 -6.53 -3.72 5.21
CA GLY A 38 -6.50 -5.15 5.53
C GLY A 38 -6.41 -5.46 7.04
N ARG A 39 -6.48 -4.42 7.89
CA ARG A 39 -6.61 -4.54 9.35
C ARG A 39 -8.06 -4.41 9.81
N PHE A 40 -8.33 -4.69 11.09
CA PHE A 40 -9.66 -4.53 11.68
C PHE A 40 -10.24 -3.11 11.48
N GLU A 41 -9.41 -2.06 11.56
CA GLU A 41 -9.83 -0.67 11.36
C GLU A 41 -10.36 -0.37 9.94
N LEU A 42 -9.88 -1.11 8.93
CA LEU A 42 -10.24 -0.96 7.52
C LEU A 42 -10.07 -2.30 6.76
N LYS A 43 -10.89 -3.29 7.14
CA LYS A 43 -10.76 -4.67 6.64
C LYS A 43 -11.15 -4.81 5.16
N TYR A 44 -12.14 -4.04 4.73
CA TYR A 44 -12.64 -4.04 3.36
C TYR A 44 -12.52 -2.62 2.81
N PHE A 45 -11.72 -2.47 1.76
CA PHE A 45 -11.54 -1.21 1.06
C PHE A 45 -11.37 -1.46 -0.43
N ASP A 46 -12.40 -2.07 -1.03
CA ASP A 46 -12.48 -2.40 -2.45
C ASP A 46 -12.04 -1.21 -3.34
N PRO A 47 -11.10 -1.39 -4.28
CA PRO A 47 -10.45 -2.64 -4.73
C PRO A 47 -9.15 -3.04 -4.01
N PHE A 48 -8.77 -2.33 -2.96
CA PHE A 48 -7.51 -2.54 -2.26
C PHE A 48 -7.64 -3.56 -1.13
N LEU A 49 -6.78 -4.59 -1.17
CA LEU A 49 -6.78 -5.68 -0.19
C LEU A 49 -5.87 -5.40 1.01
N ALA A 50 -4.69 -4.82 0.74
CA ALA A 50 -3.68 -4.52 1.76
C ALA A 50 -2.83 -3.32 1.33
N LEU A 51 -2.30 -2.61 2.32
CA LEU A 51 -1.28 -1.57 2.10
C LEU A 51 -0.31 -1.57 3.28
N ASP A 52 0.93 -1.92 2.96
CA ASP A 52 2.04 -2.02 3.89
C ASP A 52 3.13 -1.01 3.55
N GLU A 53 3.60 -0.30 4.57
CA GLU A 53 4.89 0.37 4.55
C GLU A 53 5.90 -0.55 5.24
N PHE A 54 7.07 -0.77 4.62
CA PHE A 54 8.12 -1.56 5.23
C PHE A 54 9.50 -0.93 5.02
N SER A 55 10.37 -1.14 5.99
CA SER A 55 11.80 -0.87 5.90
C SER A 55 12.51 -2.14 6.37
N VAL A 56 13.33 -2.71 5.50
CA VAL A 56 13.93 -4.03 5.70
C VAL A 56 15.39 -4.02 5.31
N SER A 57 16.19 -4.79 6.03
CA SER A 57 17.61 -5.00 5.75
C SER A 57 17.94 -6.48 5.90
N ALA A 58 18.91 -6.96 5.11
CA ALA A 58 19.38 -8.33 5.20
C ALA A 58 19.84 -8.67 6.63
N PRO A 59 19.53 -9.86 7.16
CA PRO A 59 18.94 -11.01 6.46
C PRO A 59 17.40 -11.06 6.48
N ALA A 60 16.71 -10.01 6.92
CA ALA A 60 15.25 -9.97 6.89
C ALA A 60 14.72 -9.75 5.47
N GLY A 61 13.50 -10.22 5.19
CA GLY A 61 12.90 -10.08 3.87
C GLY A 61 11.64 -10.92 3.68
N PHE A 62 11.25 -11.07 2.42
CA PHE A 62 10.10 -11.85 1.99
C PHE A 62 10.60 -13.00 1.11
N PRO A 63 10.94 -14.17 1.70
CA PRO A 63 11.41 -15.33 0.93
C PRO A 63 10.32 -15.86 0.01
N ASP A 64 10.64 -16.83 -0.85
CA ASP A 64 9.72 -17.46 -1.81
C ASP A 64 8.30 -17.67 -1.25
N HIS A 65 7.31 -17.04 -1.90
CA HIS A 65 5.90 -17.12 -1.52
C HIS A 65 4.96 -16.92 -2.72
N PRO A 66 3.78 -17.57 -2.75
CA PRO A 66 2.86 -17.51 -3.89
C PRO A 66 1.89 -16.32 -3.82
N HIS A 67 1.40 -15.90 -4.99
CA HIS A 67 0.26 -14.96 -5.16
C HIS A 67 -0.71 -15.50 -6.23
N ARG A 68 -2.02 -15.25 -6.07
CA ARG A 68 -3.05 -15.67 -7.04
C ARG A 68 -4.27 -14.75 -6.98
N GLY A 69 -4.72 -14.27 -8.15
CA GLY A 69 -6.01 -13.59 -8.31
C GLY A 69 -6.05 -12.12 -7.90
N PHE A 70 -4.89 -11.49 -7.69
CA PHE A 70 -4.73 -10.07 -7.41
C PHE A 70 -3.35 -9.58 -7.88
N GLU A 71 -3.13 -8.26 -7.79
CA GLU A 71 -1.88 -7.61 -8.17
C GLU A 71 -1.17 -7.08 -6.93
N THR A 72 0.17 -7.14 -6.95
CA THR A 72 1.04 -6.52 -5.95
C THR A 72 1.81 -5.40 -6.62
N VAL A 73 1.73 -4.19 -6.05
CA VAL A 73 2.48 -3.03 -6.52
C VAL A 73 3.47 -2.62 -5.43
N THR A 74 4.76 -2.68 -5.74
CA THR A 74 5.82 -2.23 -4.84
C THR A 74 6.36 -0.88 -5.30
N TYR A 75 6.31 0.12 -4.43
CA TYR A 75 6.90 1.43 -4.66
C TYR A 75 8.04 1.70 -3.68
N MET A 76 9.24 1.95 -4.22
CA MET A 76 10.45 2.17 -3.42
C MET A 76 10.63 3.65 -3.09
N LEU A 77 10.55 3.98 -1.79
CA LEU A 77 10.85 5.34 -1.32
C LEU A 77 12.36 5.63 -1.28
N GLN A 78 13.16 4.66 -0.83
CA GLN A 78 14.61 4.74 -0.76
C GLN A 78 15.23 3.34 -0.77
N GLY A 79 16.43 3.20 -1.31
CA GLY A 79 17.18 1.94 -1.34
C GLY A 79 16.83 1.07 -2.54
N ALA A 80 17.01 -0.24 -2.39
CA ALA A 80 16.75 -1.23 -3.44
C ALA A 80 16.21 -2.53 -2.83
N VAL A 81 15.45 -3.28 -3.63
CA VAL A 81 14.95 -4.62 -3.30
C VAL A 81 15.23 -5.53 -4.48
N THR A 82 15.67 -6.74 -4.19
CA THR A 82 15.71 -7.85 -5.16
C THR A 82 14.40 -8.64 -5.01
N HIS A 83 13.72 -8.87 -6.11
CA HIS A 83 12.48 -9.64 -6.20
C HIS A 83 12.68 -10.84 -7.12
#